data_AF-A0A382TVI9-F1
#
_entry.id   AF-A0A382TVI9-F1
#
_cell.length_a   1.000
_cell.length_b   1.000
_cell.length_c   1.000
_cell.angle_alpha   90.00
_cell.angle_beta   90.00
_cell.angle_gamma   90.00
#
_symmetry.space_group_name_H-M   'P 1'
#
loop_
_entity.id
_entity.type
_entity.pdbx_description
1 polymer ?
#
loop_
_entity_poly.entity_id
_entity_poly.type
_entity_poly.pdbx_seq_one_letter_code
_entity_poly.pdbx_strand_id
1 'polypeptide(L)' 'VYVIGIDVGGTFTDFVIAQEGQPPRYFKTASTPHDPSEGLMTGLTHTATAYDL' A
#
# COMPACT_ATOMS: atom_id res chain seq x y z
N VAL A 1 6.94 12.92 -8.03
CA VAL A 1 5.69 12.84 -7.25
C VAL A 1 5.22 11.40 -7.25
N TYR A 2 4.77 10.88 -6.11
CA TYR A 2 4.16 9.55 -6.02
C TYR A 2 2.64 9.65 -6.09
N VAL A 3 2.01 8.71 -6.80
CA VAL A 3 0.57 8.48 -6.74
C VAL A 3 0.35 7.09 -6.20
N ILE A 4 -0.50 6.97 -5.18
CA ILE A 4 -0.78 5.70 -4.49
C ILE A 4 -2.26 5.39 -4.65
N GLY A 5 -2.57 4.31 -5.35
CA GLY A 5 -3.91 3.71 -5.39
C GLY A 5 -4.03 2.66 -4.29
N ILE A 6 -5.15 2.66 -3.56
CA ILE A 6 -5.37 1.76 -2.42
C ILE A 6 -6.77 1.16 -2.52
N ASP A 7 -6.86 -0.17 -2.37
CA ASP A 7 -8.12 -0.90 -2.23
C ASP A 7 -8.12 -1.60 -0.86
N VAL A 8 -9.06 -1.21 0.00
CA VAL A 8 -9.13 -1.63 1.40
C VAL A 8 -10.28 -2.62 1.58
N GLY A 9 -9.97 -3.83 2.05
CA GLY A 9 -10.98 -4.83 2.37
C GLY A 9 -10.53 -6.26 2.09
N GLY A 10 -11.47 -7.20 2.06
CA GLY A 10 -11.20 -8.60 1.75
C GLY A 10 -10.13 -9.25 2.64
N THR A 11 -9.30 -10.11 2.05
CA THR A 11 -8.18 -10.76 2.74
C THR A 11 -6.95 -9.85 2.84
N PHE A 12 -6.74 -9.00 1.85
CA PHE A 12 -5.58 -8.12 1.74
C PHE A 12 -5.99 -6.71 1.34
N THR A 13 -5.32 -5.72 1.91
CA THR A 13 -5.31 -4.34 1.42
C THR A 13 -4.26 -4.24 0.33
N ASP A 14 -4.70 -3.83 -0.85
CA ASP A 14 -3.88 -3.77 -2.06
C ASP A 14 -3.38 -2.34 -2.31
N PHE A 15 -2.10 -2.20 -2.68
CA PHE A 15 -1.46 -0.92 -2.96
C PHE A 15 -0.84 -0.93 -4.36
N VAL A 16 -1.05 0.15 -5.11
CA VAL A 16 -0.39 0.42 -6.38
C VAL A 16 0.35 1.75 -6.26
N ILE A 17 1.68 1.73 -6.38
CA ILE A 17 2.50 2.93 -6.30
C ILE A 17 3.05 3.23 -7.68
N ALA A 18 2.69 4.40 -8.19
CA ALA A 18 3.18 4.93 -9.46
C ALA A 18 4.06 6.16 -9.22
N GLN A 19 5.16 6.22 -9.96
CA GLN A 19 6.05 7.37 -10.05
C GLN A 19 6.35 7.61 -11.52
N GLU A 20 6.37 8.87 -11.94
CA GLU A 20 6.73 9.24 -13.32
C GLU A 20 8.09 8.67 -13.72
N GLY A 21 8.17 8.08 -14.93
CA GLY A 21 9.37 7.47 -15.46
C GLY A 21 9.74 6.11 -14.87
N GLN A 22 8.91 5.53 -14.00
CA GLN A 22 9.11 4.20 -13.42
C GLN A 22 7.88 3.31 -13.60
N PRO A 23 8.04 1.98 -13.78
CA PRO A 23 6.92 1.07 -13.75
C PRO A 23 6.25 1.07 -12.36
N PRO A 24 4.93 0.86 -12.28
CA PRO A 24 4.25 0.79 -10.99
C PRO A 24 4.71 -0.42 -10.18
N ARG A 25 4.72 -0.29 -8.86
CA ARG A 25 4.98 -1.38 -7.91
C ARG A 25 3.70 -1.72 -7.14
N TYR A 26 3.55 -3.00 -6.83
CA TYR A 26 2.35 -3.55 -6.21
C TYR A 26 2.71 -4.15 -4.87
N PHE A 27 1.90 -3.86 -3.85
CA PHE A 27 2.07 -4.41 -2.52
C PHE A 27 0.73 -4.92 -1.98
N LYS A 28 0.81 -5.91 -1.10
CA LYS A 28 -0.33 -6.44 -0.36
C LYS A 28 0.01 -6.50 1.11
N THR A 29 -0.92 -6.08 1.94
CA THR A 29 -0.83 -6.23 3.40
C THR A 29 -2.09 -6.92 3.89
N ALA A 30 -1.99 -7.79 4.90
CA ALA A 30 -3.17 -8.44 5.47
C ALA A 30 -4.18 -7.38 5.93
N SER A 31 -5.45 -7.55 5.57
CA SER A 31 -6.50 -6.64 6.02
C SER A 31 -6.78 -6.82 7.51
N THR A 32 -7.19 -5.73 8.16
CA THR A 32 -7.58 -5.68 9.58
C THR A 32 -9.07 -5.33 9.66
N PRO A 33 -10.00 -6.31 9.57
CA PRO A 33 -11.43 -6.01 9.39
C PRO A 33 -12.07 -5.23 10.54
N HIS A 34 -11.50 -5.34 11.74
CA HIS A 34 -11.99 -4.64 12.93
C HIS A 34 -11.56 -3.16 12.95
N ASP A 35 -10.45 -2.82 12.29
CA ASP A 35 -10.01 -1.45 12.03
C ASP A 35 -9.17 -1.41 10.74
N PRO A 36 -9.77 -1.09 9.59
CA PRO A 36 -9.06 -1.04 8.30
C PRO A 36 -7.90 -0.02 8.27
N SER A 37 -7.91 0.96 9.17
CA SER A 37 -6.85 1.97 9.29
C SER A 37 -5.52 1.34 9.68
N GLU A 38 -5.52 0.28 10.49
CA GLU A 38 -4.28 -0.41 10.90
C GLU A 38 -3.59 -1.10 9.72
N GLY A 39 -4.35 -1.84 8.91
CA GLY A 39 -3.85 -2.50 7.69
C GLY A 39 -3.38 -1.50 6.65
N LEU A 40 -4.09 -0.37 6.52
CA LEU A 40 -3.67 0.76 5.69
C LEU A 40 -2.31 1.31 6.13
N MET A 41 -2.17 1.67 7.41
CA MET A 41 -0.93 2.27 7.95
C MET A 41 0.25 1.31 7.90
N THR A 42 0.00 0.03 8.19
CA THR A 42 1.00 -1.04 8.07
C THR A 42 1.49 -1.14 6.63
N GLY A 43 0.55 -1.17 5.67
CA GLY A 43 0.90 -1.26 4.25
C GLY A 43 1.67 -0.03 3.75
N LEU A 44 1.26 1.19 4.13
CA LEU A 44 2.00 2.41 3.80
C LEU A 44 3.43 2.37 4.35
N THR A 45 3.62 1.92 5.59
CA THR A 45 4.95 1.79 6.21
C THR A 45 5.83 0.77 5.48
N HIS A 46 5.27 -0.40 5.13
CA HIS A 46 5.99 -1.40 4.34
C HIS A 46 6.38 -0.87 2.97
N THR A 47 5.47 -0.14 2.31
CA THR A 47 5.76 0.42 0.99
C THR A 47 6.84 1.50 1.05
N ALA A 48 6.81 2.41 2.03
CA ALA A 48 7.84 3.43 2.23
C ALA A 48 9.22 2.80 2.44
N THR A 49 9.30 1.79 3.32
CA THR A 49 10.54 1.04 3.55
C THR A 49 11.07 0.41 2.27
N ALA A 50 10.21 -0.16 1.43
CA ALA A 50 10.60 -0.78 0.17
C ALA A 50 11.05 0.21 -0.92
N TYR A 51 10.88 1.51 -0.70
CA TYR A 51 11.38 2.61 -1.51
C TYR A 51 12.51 3.39 -0.82
N ASP A 52 13.01 2.90 0.32
CA ASP A 52 14.04 3.55 1.13
C ASP A 52 13.66 5.00 1.55
N LEU A 53 12.39 5.20 1.92
CA LEU A 53 11.82 6.47 2.40
C LEU A 53 11.64 6.51 3.92
#